data_AF-A0A7J2HUH7-F1
#
_entry.id   AF-A0A7J2HUH7-F1
#
_cell.length_a   1.000
_cell.length_b   1.000
_cell.length_c   1.000
_cell.angle_alpha   90.00
_cell.angle_beta   90.00
_cell.angle_gamma   90.00
#
_symmetry.space_group_name_H-M   'P 1'
#
loop_
_entity.id
_entity.type
_entity.pdbx_description
1 polymer ?
#
loop_
_entity_poly.entity_id
_entity_poly.type
_entity_poly.pdbx_seq_one_letter_code
_entity_poly.pdbx_strand_id
1 'polypeptide(L)'
;MSLRELPVTREIIELISRPNVVGLATHRHLPHERAIYLKHGRCGFAVDVLVEEDGAKKLYSILVEAEVKRTRRRFKSFMELGGTIHYQLSEKIDGGFRLRRRRLTYRNGEELFHQVELVRAAFYQKYRELKSREGVEPSRISEEIFHAAGISPDEMLLGV
;
A
#
# COMPACT_ATOMS: atom_id res chain seq x y z
N MET A 1 3.45 18.87 15.88
CA MET A 1 4.57 17.91 15.83
C MET A 1 4.67 17.40 14.40
N SER A 2 5.82 17.50 13.73
CA SER A 2 5.98 16.91 12.40
C SER A 2 5.85 15.39 12.53
N LEU A 3 4.95 14.80 11.75
CA LEU A 3 4.77 13.35 11.72
C LEU A 3 5.95 12.77 10.94
N ARG A 4 6.64 11.81 11.57
CA ARG A 4 7.83 11.17 11.02
C ARG A 4 7.40 10.25 9.86
N GLU A 5 8.15 10.25 8.77
CA GLU A 5 8.05 9.23 7.73
C GLU A 5 8.75 7.93 8.19
N LEU A 6 8.11 6.78 8.01
CA LEU A 6 8.69 5.48 8.34
C LEU A 6 9.49 4.90 7.15
N PRO A 7 10.58 4.15 7.39
CA PRO A 7 11.41 3.62 6.30
C PRO A 7 10.67 2.77 5.27
N VAL A 8 9.67 1.97 5.70
CA VAL A 8 8.86 1.17 4.77
C VAL A 8 7.92 2.04 3.94
N THR A 9 7.45 3.16 4.47
CA THR A 9 6.62 4.12 3.74
C THR A 9 7.43 4.71 2.59
N ARG A 10 8.65 5.14 2.88
CA ARG A 10 9.59 5.63 1.87
C ARG A 10 9.87 4.57 0.80
N GLU A 11 10.20 3.34 1.20
CA GLU A 11 10.48 2.23 0.28
C GLU A 11 9.30 1.94 -0.66
N ILE A 12 8.07 1.96 -0.14
CA ILE A 12 6.85 1.77 -0.95
C ILE A 12 6.68 2.92 -1.94
N ILE A 13 6.84 4.17 -1.49
CA ILE A 13 6.70 5.36 -2.34
C ILE A 13 7.76 5.35 -3.44
N GLU A 14 9.03 5.08 -3.09
CA GLU A 14 10.13 4.98 -4.05
C GLU A 14 9.87 3.91 -5.12
N LEU A 15 9.26 2.77 -4.75
CA LEU A 15 8.89 1.73 -5.71
C LEU A 15 7.74 2.16 -6.63
N ILE A 16 6.67 2.74 -6.08
CA ILE A 16 5.50 3.20 -6.85
C ILE A 16 5.90 4.33 -7.80
N SER A 17 6.74 5.26 -7.35
CA SER A 17 7.10 6.46 -8.09
C SER A 17 8.17 6.25 -9.15
N ARG A 18 8.69 5.02 -9.36
CA ARG A 18 9.72 4.80 -10.38
C ARG A 18 9.21 5.17 -11.78
N PRO A 19 10.05 5.79 -12.63
CA PRO A 19 9.66 6.16 -13.99
C PRO A 19 9.22 4.97 -14.85
N ASN A 20 9.83 3.80 -14.63
CA ASN A 20 9.60 2.57 -15.37
C ASN A 20 8.47 1.69 -14.80
N VAL A 21 7.68 2.21 -13.87
CA VAL A 21 6.41 1.57 -13.47
C VAL A 21 5.43 1.70 -14.62
N VAL A 22 4.96 0.55 -15.09
CA VAL A 22 4.02 0.42 -16.22
C VAL A 22 2.66 -0.09 -15.79
N GLY A 23 2.53 -0.60 -14.57
CA GLY A 23 1.25 -1.01 -14.01
C GLY A 23 1.20 -0.90 -12.49
N LEU A 24 0.00 -0.71 -11.97
CA LEU A 24 -0.27 -0.50 -10.56
C LEU A 24 -1.67 -1.01 -10.21
N ALA A 25 -1.82 -1.74 -9.11
CA ALA A 25 -3.13 -2.18 -8.63
C ALA A 25 -3.25 -2.19 -7.10
N THR A 26 -4.45 -1.97 -6.58
CA THR A 26 -4.80 -2.13 -5.15
C THR A 26 -6.24 -2.60 -4.97
N HIS A 27 -6.46 -3.51 -4.00
CA HIS A 27 -7.79 -4.02 -3.65
C HIS A 27 -8.59 -3.14 -2.72
N ARG A 28 -7.92 -2.36 -1.86
CA ARG A 28 -8.60 -1.63 -0.78
C ARG A 28 -8.58 -0.13 -1.01
N HIS A 29 -9.78 0.44 -0.87
CA HIS A 29 -9.98 1.85 -0.65
C HIS A 29 -9.48 2.21 0.76
N LEU A 30 -8.34 2.90 0.81
CA LEU A 30 -7.64 3.41 1.99
C LEU A 30 -8.52 4.09 3.09
N PRO A 31 -9.70 4.66 2.77
CA PRO A 31 -10.66 5.12 3.78
C PRO A 31 -11.22 4.04 4.72
N HIS A 32 -11.32 2.78 4.27
CA HIS A 32 -11.91 1.70 5.09
C HIS A 32 -10.95 1.18 6.18
N GLU A 33 -9.64 1.30 5.98
CA GLU A 33 -8.61 0.85 6.90
C GLU A 33 -8.71 1.59 8.23
N ARG A 34 -9.07 2.88 8.21
CA ARG A 34 -9.26 3.65 9.44
C ARG A 34 -10.44 3.16 10.26
N ALA A 35 -11.57 2.88 9.62
CA ALA A 35 -12.74 2.34 10.28
C ALA A 35 -12.49 0.94 10.85
N ILE A 36 -11.84 0.06 10.08
CA ILE A 36 -11.47 -1.29 10.52
C ILE A 36 -10.50 -1.22 11.70
N TYR A 37 -9.48 -0.36 11.63
CA TYR A 37 -8.50 -0.18 12.71
C TYR A 37 -9.15 0.35 13.99
N LEU A 38 -10.07 1.32 13.89
CA LEU A 38 -10.80 1.85 15.05
C LEU A 38 -11.64 0.76 15.75
N LYS A 39 -12.17 -0.20 14.98
CA LYS A 39 -13.00 -1.28 15.52
C LYS A 39 -12.18 -2.44 16.07
N HIS A 40 -11.07 -2.79 15.42
CA HIS A 40 -10.36 -4.06 15.67
C HIS A 40 -8.92 -3.89 16.15
N GLY A 41 -8.37 -2.67 16.10
CA GLY A 41 -6.96 -2.41 16.40
C GLY A 41 -6.00 -3.04 15.38
N ARG A 42 -6.52 -3.50 14.24
CA ARG A 42 -5.75 -4.10 13.14
C ARG A 42 -6.27 -3.59 11.81
N CYS A 43 -5.39 -3.33 10.86
CA CYS A 43 -5.74 -3.06 9.46
C CYS A 43 -4.60 -3.49 8.55
N GLY A 44 -4.82 -3.38 7.24
CA GLY A 44 -3.78 -3.67 6.25
C GLY A 44 -4.27 -3.38 4.85
N PHE A 45 -3.30 -3.22 3.96
CA PHE A 45 -3.52 -2.97 2.54
C PHE A 45 -2.47 -3.74 1.72
N ALA A 46 -2.75 -3.93 0.44
CA ALA A 46 -1.83 -4.55 -0.49
C ALA A 46 -1.79 -3.76 -1.80
N VAL A 47 -0.61 -3.67 -2.41
CA VAL A 47 -0.36 -2.94 -3.65
C VAL A 47 0.49 -3.83 -4.56
N ASP A 48 0.01 -4.04 -5.78
CA ASP A 48 0.80 -4.64 -6.85
C ASP A 48 1.41 -3.54 -7.72
N VAL A 49 2.70 -3.64 -8.02
CA VAL A 49 3.48 -2.70 -8.84
C VAL A 49 4.16 -3.49 -9.94
N LEU A 50 3.84 -3.17 -11.19
CA LEU A 50 4.46 -3.76 -12.37
C LEU A 50 5.48 -2.79 -12.93
N VAL A 51 6.73 -3.25 -13.03
CA VAL A 51 7.88 -2.46 -13.45
C VAL A 51 8.50 -3.09 -14.70
N GLU A 52 8.90 -2.28 -15.66
CA GLU A 52 9.68 -2.71 -16.82
C GLU A 52 11.18 -2.47 -16.55
N GLU A 53 11.97 -3.54 -16.42
CA GLU A 53 13.43 -3.49 -16.20
C GLU A 53 14.11 -4.39 -17.24
N ASP A 54 15.08 -3.84 -17.97
CA ASP A 54 15.87 -4.57 -18.99
C ASP A 54 15.01 -5.27 -20.06
N GLY A 55 13.87 -4.66 -20.42
CA GLY A 55 12.91 -5.21 -21.39
C GLY A 55 12.03 -6.35 -20.86
N ALA A 56 12.09 -6.63 -19.55
CA ALA A 56 11.26 -7.62 -18.88
C ALA A 56 10.30 -6.96 -17.88
N LYS A 57 9.06 -7.46 -17.82
CA LYS A 57 8.08 -7.08 -16.81
C LYS A 57 8.37 -7.82 -15.50
N LYS A 58 8.50 -7.07 -14.41
CA LYS A 58 8.64 -7.59 -13.05
C LYS A 58 7.49 -7.13 -12.19
N LEU A 59 6.82 -8.09 -11.55
CA LEU A 59 5.73 -7.82 -10.62
C LEU A 59 6.24 -7.82 -9.18
N TYR A 60 5.97 -6.72 -8.49
CA TYR A 60 6.23 -6.55 -7.07
C TYR A 60 4.90 -6.45 -6.31
N SER A 61 4.68 -7.32 -5.34
CA SER A 61 3.51 -7.31 -4.47
C SER A 61 3.90 -6.89 -3.05
N ILE A 62 3.32 -5.79 -2.60
CA ILE A 62 3.49 -5.24 -1.27
C ILE A 62 2.28 -5.64 -0.42
N LEU A 63 2.52 -6.18 0.76
CA LEU A 63 1.53 -6.38 1.82
C LEU A 63 1.98 -5.63 3.06
N VAL A 64 1.09 -4.77 3.58
CA VAL A 64 1.30 -4.05 4.84
C VAL A 64 0.17 -4.40 5.79
N GLU A 65 0.52 -4.85 6.98
CA GLU A 65 -0.41 -5.08 8.08
C GLU A 65 0.03 -4.27 9.30
N ALA A 66 -0.92 -3.67 10.00
CA ALA A 66 -0.69 -2.97 11.24
C ALA A 66 -1.55 -3.57 12.35
N GLU A 67 -0.95 -3.81 13.51
CA GLU A 67 -1.65 -4.28 14.71
C GLU A 67 -1.22 -3.47 15.93
N VAL A 68 -2.21 -3.01 16.69
CA VAL A 68 -2.01 -2.28 17.94
C VAL A 68 -1.32 -3.17 18.97
N LYS A 69 -0.40 -2.59 19.75
CA LYS A 69 0.23 -3.32 20.84
C LYS A 69 -0.81 -3.56 21.95
N ARG A 70 -1.10 -4.83 22.22
CA ARG A 70 -2.01 -5.22 23.31
C ARG A 70 -1.56 -4.60 24.63
N THR A 71 -2.51 -4.02 25.36
CA THR A 71 -2.28 -3.38 26.65
C THR A 71 -3.40 -3.71 27.62
N ARG A 72 -3.07 -3.82 28.91
CA ARG A 72 -4.04 -3.97 30.00
C ARG A 72 -4.55 -2.63 30.54
N ARG A 73 -3.94 -1.52 30.11
CA ARG A 73 -4.36 -0.17 30.50
C ARG A 73 -5.69 0.17 29.85
N ARG A 74 -6.54 0.94 30.55
CA ARG A 74 -7.73 1.52 29.94
C ARG A 74 -7.31 2.55 28.89
N PHE A 75 -7.91 2.49 27.72
CA PHE A 75 -7.73 3.44 26.61
C PHE A 75 -9.11 3.77 26.03
N LYS A 76 -9.26 4.95 25.42
CA LYS A 76 -10.54 5.36 24.83
C LYS A 76 -10.65 4.97 23.36
N SER A 77 -9.52 4.87 22.67
CA SER A 77 -9.44 4.53 21.26
C SER A 77 -8.11 3.86 20.93
N PHE A 78 -8.10 2.94 19.96
CA PHE A 78 -6.86 2.40 19.40
C PHE A 78 -5.97 3.46 18.74
N MET A 79 -6.52 4.65 18.44
CA MET A 79 -5.74 5.78 17.94
C MET A 79 -4.72 6.30 18.96
N GLU A 80 -4.98 6.12 20.25
CA GLU A 80 -4.07 6.55 21.34
C GLU A 80 -2.88 5.60 21.50
N LEU A 81 -2.95 4.41 20.89
CA LEU A 81 -1.99 3.33 21.10
C LEU A 81 -1.06 3.17 19.91
N GLY A 82 0.21 2.94 20.22
CA GLY A 82 1.20 2.47 19.26
C GLY A 82 1.05 0.97 18.98
N GLY A 83 1.78 0.50 17.98
CA GLY A 83 1.69 -0.88 17.53
C GLY A 83 2.84 -1.30 16.63
N THR A 84 2.63 -2.38 15.92
CA THR A 84 3.58 -2.98 14.98
C THR A 84 3.05 -2.89 13.56
N ILE A 85 3.92 -2.55 12.61
CA ILE A 85 3.72 -2.74 11.18
C ILE A 85 4.52 -3.97 10.74
N HIS A 86 3.84 -4.87 10.03
CA HIS A 86 4.41 -5.99 9.29
C HIS A 86 4.39 -5.63 7.81
N TYR A 87 5.57 -5.56 7.20
CA TYR A 87 5.76 -5.27 5.80
C TYR A 87 6.30 -6.51 5.09
N GLN A 88 5.72 -6.86 3.96
CA GLN A 88 6.22 -7.87 3.05
C GLN A 88 6.25 -7.32 1.63
N LEU A 89 7.40 -7.47 0.97
CA LEU A 89 7.57 -7.25 -0.46
C LEU A 89 7.89 -8.59 -1.11
N SER A 90 7.13 -8.91 -2.15
CA SER A 90 7.26 -10.15 -2.91
C SER A 90 7.59 -9.77 -4.35
N GLU A 91 8.70 -10.28 -4.88
CA GLU A 91 9.07 -10.16 -6.29
C GLU A 91 8.76 -11.50 -6.96
N LYS A 92 7.95 -11.50 -8.02
CA LYS A 92 7.71 -12.69 -8.84
C LYS A 92 8.97 -13.00 -9.63
N ILE A 93 9.49 -14.22 -9.47
CA ILE A 93 10.64 -14.75 -10.19
C ILE A 93 10.27 -16.07 -10.88
N ASP A 94 11.10 -16.54 -11.80
CA ASP A 94 10.86 -17.83 -12.46
C ASP A 94 10.75 -18.97 -11.43
N GLY A 95 9.57 -19.57 -11.35
CA GLY A 95 9.28 -20.69 -10.44
C GLY A 95 8.89 -20.30 -9.01
N GLY A 96 8.69 -19.02 -8.67
CA GLY A 96 8.21 -18.64 -7.34
C GLY A 96 8.29 -17.16 -6.97
N PHE A 97 8.57 -16.90 -5.69
CA PHE A 97 8.62 -15.54 -5.12
C PHE A 97 9.87 -15.31 -4.30
N ARG A 98 10.56 -14.20 -4.56
CA ARG A 98 11.57 -13.67 -3.64
C ARG A 98 10.88 -12.76 -2.63
N LEU A 99 10.97 -13.10 -1.35
CA LEU A 99 10.31 -12.37 -0.26
C LEU A 99 11.30 -11.53 0.55
N ARG A 100 10.92 -10.29 0.84
CA ARG A 100 11.58 -9.43 1.83
C ARG A 100 10.55 -9.05 2.89
N ARG A 101 10.89 -9.24 4.17
CA ARG A 101 10.01 -8.96 5.30
C ARG A 101 10.67 -7.97 6.25
N ARG A 102 9.90 -7.00 6.76
CA ARG A 102 10.35 -6.05 7.77
C ARG A 102 9.28 -5.87 8.83
N ARG A 103 9.72 -5.57 10.05
CA ARG A 103 8.85 -5.25 11.19
C ARG A 103 9.26 -3.91 11.75
N LEU A 104 8.29 -3.02 11.95
CA LEU A 104 8.51 -1.69 12.50
C LEU A 104 7.46 -1.38 13.56
N THR A 105 7.68 -0.31 14.30
CA THR A 105 6.72 0.18 15.29
C THR A 105 6.24 1.57 14.93
N TYR A 106 4.97 1.84 15.22
CA TYR A 106 4.38 3.17 15.18
C TYR A 106 3.98 3.61 16.59
N ARG A 107 3.99 4.91 16.85
CA ARG A 107 3.77 5.53 18.16
C ARG A 107 2.29 5.63 18.52
N ASN A 108 1.44 5.90 17.54
CA ASN A 108 -0.01 6.04 17.70
C ASN A 108 -0.73 5.92 16.34
N GLY A 109 -2.06 5.88 16.36
CA GLY A 109 -2.85 5.77 15.14
C GLY A 109 -2.65 6.94 14.17
N GLU A 110 -2.41 8.16 14.67
CA GLU A 110 -2.15 9.33 13.80
C GLU A 110 -0.86 9.16 13.00
N GLU A 111 0.21 8.64 13.59
CA GLU A 111 1.45 8.32 12.85
C GLU A 111 1.22 7.21 11.82
N LEU A 112 0.46 6.17 12.17
CA LEU A 112 0.10 5.09 11.24
C LEU A 112 -0.67 5.64 10.04
N PHE A 113 -1.76 6.38 10.26
CA PHE A 113 -2.59 6.89 9.17
C PHE A 113 -1.90 7.97 8.36
N HIS A 114 -0.99 8.74 8.95
CA HIS A 114 -0.13 9.61 8.17
C HIS A 114 0.71 8.82 7.14
N GLN A 115 1.28 7.68 7.52
CA GLN A 115 2.00 6.82 6.56
C GLN A 115 1.10 6.30 5.45
N VAL A 116 -0.10 5.86 5.82
CA VAL A 116 -1.12 5.36 4.89
C VAL A 116 -1.49 6.44 3.88
N GLU A 117 -1.66 7.68 4.32
CA GLU A 117 -1.96 8.82 3.45
C GLU A 117 -0.80 9.18 2.50
N LEU A 118 0.45 9.08 2.95
CA LEU A 118 1.61 9.28 2.07
C LEU A 118 1.66 8.23 0.95
N VAL A 119 1.46 6.95 1.28
CA VAL A 119 1.38 5.88 0.28
C VAL A 119 0.18 6.08 -0.64
N ARG A 120 -0.97 6.48 -0.09
CA ARG A 120 -2.19 6.78 -0.86
C ARG A 120 -1.93 7.86 -1.91
N ALA A 121 -1.32 8.97 -1.51
CA ALA A 121 -1.03 10.09 -2.39
C ALA A 121 -0.11 9.65 -3.53
N ALA A 122 0.97 8.92 -3.22
CA ALA A 122 1.90 8.40 -4.22
C ALA A 122 1.21 7.41 -5.19
N PHE A 123 0.39 6.49 -4.66
CA PHE A 123 -0.39 5.55 -5.45
C PHE A 123 -1.28 6.28 -6.45
N TYR A 124 -2.14 7.20 -5.99
CA TYR A 124 -3.08 7.90 -6.87
C TYR A 124 -2.39 8.85 -7.85
N GLN A 125 -1.27 9.44 -7.47
CA GLN A 125 -0.46 10.23 -8.39
C GLN A 125 0.02 9.36 -9.56
N LYS A 126 0.62 8.20 -9.27
CA LYS A 126 1.10 7.29 -10.32
C LYS A 126 -0.04 6.66 -11.11
N TYR A 127 -1.12 6.32 -10.43
CA TYR A 127 -2.33 5.77 -11.04
C TYR A 127 -2.90 6.69 -12.13
N ARG A 128 -3.03 7.99 -11.81
CA ARG A 128 -3.51 9.00 -12.76
C ARG A 128 -2.53 9.21 -13.91
N GLU A 129 -1.23 9.17 -13.64
CA GLU A 129 -0.19 9.22 -14.69
C GLU A 129 -0.37 8.07 -15.69
N LEU A 130 -0.54 6.83 -15.19
CA LEU A 130 -0.77 5.64 -16.03
C LEU A 130 -2.08 5.72 -16.81
N LYS A 131 -3.20 6.05 -16.14
CA LYS A 131 -4.51 6.21 -16.79
C LYS A 131 -4.53 7.32 -17.85
N SER A 132 -3.81 8.41 -17.61
CA SER A 132 -3.67 9.48 -18.60
C SER A 132 -2.90 9.03 -19.85
N ARG A 133 -1.91 8.13 -19.72
CA ARG A 133 -1.21 7.52 -20.87
C ARG A 133 -2.13 6.60 -21.67
N GLU A 134 -3.08 5.96 -21.01
CA GLU A 134 -4.14 5.14 -21.62
C GLU A 134 -5.30 5.97 -22.19
N GLY A 135 -5.29 7.31 -22.04
CA GLY A 135 -6.35 8.20 -22.52
C GLY A 135 -7.63 8.21 -21.69
N VAL A 136 -7.58 7.72 -20.44
CA VAL A 136 -8.74 7.68 -19.53
C VAL A 136 -8.90 9.02 -18.81
N GLU A 137 -10.11 9.59 -18.87
CA GLU A 137 -10.42 10.85 -18.17
C GLU A 137 -10.46 10.68 -16.64
N PRO A 138 -9.99 11.68 -15.87
CA PRO A 138 -9.97 11.62 -14.40
C PRO A 138 -11.33 11.41 -13.73
N SER A 139 -12.42 11.83 -14.37
CA SER A 139 -13.80 11.69 -13.89
C SER A 139 -14.24 10.24 -13.76
N ARG A 140 -13.69 9.33 -14.58
CA ARG A 140 -13.99 7.89 -14.54
C ARG A 140 -13.23 7.13 -13.45
N ILE A 141 -12.20 7.73 -12.87
CA ILE A 141 -11.35 7.11 -11.84
C ILE A 141 -12.05 7.07 -10.47
N SER A 142 -12.93 8.02 -10.17
CA SER A 142 -13.62 8.09 -8.87
C SER A 142 -14.69 7.02 -8.65
N GLU A 143 -15.09 6.31 -9.70
CA GLU A 143 -16.15 5.29 -9.66
C GLU A 143 -15.59 3.87 -9.49
N GLU A 144 -14.28 3.69 -9.56
CA GLU A 144 -13.63 2.38 -9.53
C GLU A 144 -13.51 1.83 -8.09
N ILE A 145 -14.12 0.66 -7.84
CA ILE A 145 -13.99 -0.07 -6.56
C ILE A 145 -12.61 -0.73 -6.46
N PHE A 146 -12.09 -1.17 -7.60
CA PHE A 146 -10.77 -1.75 -7.78
C PHE A 146 -9.97 -0.84 -8.70
N HIS A 147 -8.85 -0.31 -8.22
CA HIS A 147 -8.01 0.56 -9.05
C HIS A 147 -6.88 -0.26 -9.63
N ALA A 148 -6.90 -0.43 -10.95
CA ALA A 148 -5.83 -1.07 -11.69
C ALA A 148 -5.57 -0.36 -13.02
N ALA A 149 -4.29 -0.17 -13.32
CA ALA A 149 -3.79 0.36 -14.58
C ALA A 149 -2.61 -0.50 -15.01
N GLY A 150 -2.50 -0.85 -16.29
CA GLY A 150 -1.36 -1.59 -16.85
C GLY A 150 -1.05 -2.98 -16.28
N ILE A 151 -1.90 -3.56 -15.42
CA ILE A 151 -1.80 -4.95 -14.93
C ILE A 151 -3.08 -5.68 -15.34
N SER A 152 -2.96 -6.84 -16.00
CA SER A 152 -4.14 -7.64 -16.33
C SER A 152 -4.64 -8.42 -15.09
N PRO A 153 -5.95 -8.75 -14.99
CA PRO A 153 -6.48 -9.48 -13.84
C PRO A 153 -5.79 -10.83 -13.55
N ASP A 154 -5.29 -11.50 -14.57
CA ASP A 154 -4.53 -12.77 -14.49
C ASP A 154 -3.08 -12.59 -14.04
N GLU A 155 -2.54 -11.38 -14.13
CA GLU A 155 -1.21 -11.03 -13.62
C GLU A 155 -1.23 -10.61 -12.14
N MET A 156 -2.40 -10.26 -11.60
CA MET A 156 -2.55 -9.78 -10.23
C MET A 156 -2.37 -10.90 -9.21
N LEU A 157 -1.63 -10.60 -8.14
CA LEU A 157 -1.50 -11.48 -6.97
C LEU A 157 -2.42 -11.06 -5.82
N LEU A 158 -3.03 -9.90 -5.99
CA LEU A 158 -4.22 -9.43 -5.32
C LEU A 158 -5.41 -10.37 -5.62
N GLY A 159 -5.53 -11.47 -4.87
CA GLY A 159 -6.70 -12.36 -4.90
C GLY A 159 -7.87 -11.83 -4.07
N VAL A 160 -9.09 -12.13 -4.51
CA VAL A 160 -10.37 -11.93 -3.76
C VAL A 160 -10.46 -12.94 -2.63
#